data_AF-A0A956TAX3-F1
#
_entry.id   AF-A0A956TAX3-F1
#
_cell.length_a   1.000
_cell.length_b   1.000
_cell.length_c   1.000
_cell.angle_alpha   90.00
_cell.angle_beta   90.00
_cell.angle_gamma   90.00
#
_symmetry.space_group_name_H-M   'P 1'
#
loop_
_entity.id
_entity.type
_entity.pdbx_description
1 polymer ?
#
loop_
_entity_poly.entity_id
_entity_poly.type
_entity_poly.pdbx_seq_one_letter_code
_entity_poly.pdbx_strand_id
1 'polypeptide(L)'
;MMKSRGMSLVECVIAIFFLLTGLAVVTALFHTTYQRKVQAGQRSEAALLAHRRLTEIQEWARGSGAAYNFDDWSSLADQTMSYPESPTFSIRTRSAPRQLFSPSSQLESSYPAGQQRVMAASAYTVEVTVTWGSNGRYRLVSVVADPARRITPVVNGTFTNPVGPGQTAVFTTTINDEFGNRVSDIFVDWQMVSMGGIGSWQSIDRDGATARLVTGTGTAGQCRVEASVRYDGVTTRVASGVMDLTP
;
A
#
# COMPACT_ATOMS: atom_id res chain seq x y z
N MET A 1 -58.57 72.12 -24.94
CA MET A 1 -57.34 71.33 -25.13
C MET A 1 -57.31 70.25 -24.06
N MET A 2 -57.82 69.05 -24.38
CA MET A 2 -58.04 67.98 -23.41
C MET A 2 -57.34 66.70 -23.87
N LYS A 3 -56.81 65.99 -22.87
CA LYS A 3 -56.38 64.57 -22.84
C LYS A 3 -54.97 64.22 -23.35
N SER A 4 -54.06 64.10 -22.37
CA SER A 4 -53.17 62.93 -22.25
C SER A 4 -52.96 62.54 -20.78
N ARG A 5 -54.04 62.27 -20.03
CA ARG A 5 -53.97 61.70 -18.67
C ARG A 5 -53.95 60.16 -18.65
N GLY A 6 -53.86 59.52 -19.82
CA GLY A 6 -53.85 58.05 -19.97
C GLY A 6 -52.47 57.38 -19.88
N MET A 7 -51.37 58.15 -19.83
CA MET A 7 -50.01 57.58 -19.80
C MET A 7 -49.60 57.01 -18.43
N SER A 8 -50.16 57.47 -17.31
CA SER A 8 -49.66 57.05 -15.97
C SER A 8 -50.14 55.69 -15.49
N LEU A 9 -51.31 55.21 -15.94
CA LEU A 9 -51.85 53.92 -15.48
C LEU A 9 -51.19 52.74 -16.22
N VAL A 10 -51.00 52.87 -17.53
CA VAL A 10 -50.29 51.87 -18.35
C VAL A 10 -48.83 51.77 -17.91
N GLU A 11 -48.16 52.89 -17.67
CA GLU A 11 -46.79 52.91 -17.16
C GLU A 11 -46.68 52.27 -15.78
N CYS A 12 -47.64 52.52 -14.88
CA CYS A 12 -47.67 51.88 -13.56
C CYS A 12 -47.87 50.36 -13.66
N VAL A 13 -48.75 49.88 -14.55
CA VAL A 13 -48.96 48.45 -14.79
C VAL A 13 -47.69 47.80 -15.36
N ILE A 14 -47.02 48.46 -16.32
CA ILE A 14 -45.76 47.99 -16.90
C ILE A 14 -44.65 47.97 -15.83
N ALA A 15 -44.55 48.98 -14.98
CA ALA A 15 -43.59 49.05 -13.89
C ALA A 15 -43.81 47.93 -12.86
N ILE A 16 -45.05 47.66 -12.48
CA ILE A 16 -45.41 46.54 -11.59
C ILE A 16 -45.01 45.20 -12.23
N PHE A 17 -45.26 45.02 -13.53
CA PHE A 17 -44.89 43.79 -14.24
C PHE A 17 -43.37 43.58 -14.27
N PHE A 18 -42.60 44.64 -14.53
CA PHE A 18 -41.14 44.57 -14.48
C PHE A 18 -40.61 44.31 -13.07
N LEU A 19 -41.21 44.91 -12.03
CA LEU A 19 -40.84 44.66 -10.64
C LEU A 19 -41.13 43.22 -10.22
N LEU A 20 -42.29 42.68 -10.58
CA LEU A 20 -42.66 41.30 -10.28
C LEU A 20 -41.76 40.30 -11.02
N THR A 21 -41.47 40.56 -12.29
CA THR A 21 -40.56 39.72 -13.09
C THR A 21 -39.13 39.79 -12.54
N GLY A 22 -38.65 40.98 -12.19
CA GLY A 22 -37.35 41.17 -11.54
C GLY A 22 -37.25 40.42 -10.21
N LEU A 23 -38.27 40.51 -9.36
CA LEU A 23 -38.33 39.80 -8.09
C LEU A 23 -38.34 38.28 -8.27
N ALA A 24 -39.09 37.78 -9.27
CA ALA A 24 -39.14 36.35 -9.59
C ALA A 24 -37.76 35.83 -10.05
N VAL A 25 -37.07 36.57 -10.93
CA VAL A 25 -35.72 36.21 -11.39
C VAL A 25 -34.72 36.21 -10.24
N VAL A 26 -34.73 37.24 -9.39
CA VAL A 26 -33.86 37.33 -8.21
C VAL A 26 -34.10 36.16 -7.26
N THR A 27 -35.36 35.81 -7.01
CA THR A 27 -35.72 34.68 -6.12
C THR A 27 -35.24 33.34 -6.70
N ALA A 28 -35.39 33.13 -8.01
CA ALA A 28 -34.87 31.94 -8.69
C ALA A 28 -33.34 31.84 -8.62
N LEU A 29 -32.63 32.96 -8.79
CA LEU A 29 -31.18 33.03 -8.64
C LEU A 29 -30.73 32.77 -7.20
N PHE A 30 -31.44 33.29 -6.21
CA PHE A 30 -31.14 32.98 -4.80
C PHE A 30 -31.33 31.50 -4.49
N HIS A 31 -32.42 30.90 -4.96
CA HIS A 31 -32.69 29.48 -4.73
C HIS A 31 -31.62 28.59 -5.36
N THR A 32 -31.25 28.85 -6.62
CA THR A 32 -30.20 28.09 -7.30
C THR A 32 -28.83 28.30 -6.66
N THR A 33 -28.50 29.51 -6.23
CA THR A 33 -27.24 29.81 -5.53
C THR A 33 -27.17 29.10 -4.18
N TYR A 34 -28.28 29.09 -3.42
CA TYR A 34 -28.37 28.38 -2.15
C TYR A 34 -28.15 26.86 -2.34
N GLN A 35 -28.83 26.25 -3.31
CA GLN A 35 -28.66 24.83 -3.62
C GLN A 35 -27.20 24.50 -4.00
N ARG A 36 -26.58 25.33 -4.85
CA ARG A 36 -25.16 25.14 -5.23
C ARG A 36 -24.23 25.28 -4.04
N LYS A 37 -24.48 26.22 -3.12
CA LYS A 37 -23.69 26.38 -1.90
C LYS A 37 -23.79 25.15 -0.99
N VAL A 38 -24.99 24.61 -0.80
CA VAL A 38 -25.20 23.37 -0.03
C VAL A 38 -24.46 22.19 -0.67
N GLN A 39 -24.58 22.02 -1.99
CA GLN A 39 -23.88 20.94 -2.70
C GLN A 39 -22.35 21.08 -2.63
N ALA A 40 -21.83 22.30 -2.75
CA ALA A 40 -20.40 22.56 -2.60
C ALA A 40 -19.91 22.25 -1.18
N GLY A 41 -20.69 22.64 -0.16
CA GLY A 41 -20.42 22.31 1.24
C GLY A 41 -20.37 20.80 1.49
N GLN A 42 -21.37 20.06 1.01
CA GLN A 42 -21.41 18.60 1.15
C GLN A 42 -20.24 17.90 0.45
N ARG A 43 -19.81 18.39 -0.72
CA ARG A 43 -18.62 17.85 -1.42
C ARG A 43 -17.33 18.13 -0.66
N SER A 44 -17.20 19.33 -0.10
CA SER A 44 -16.05 19.69 0.75
C SER A 44 -15.97 18.81 1.99
N GLU A 45 -17.10 18.59 2.66
CA GLU A 45 -17.17 17.73 3.84
C GLU A 45 -16.86 16.27 3.47
N ALA A 46 -17.46 15.75 2.39
CA ALA A 46 -17.16 14.40 1.90
C ALA A 46 -15.67 14.20 1.57
N ALA A 47 -15.01 15.22 1.00
CA ALA A 47 -13.58 15.18 0.75
C ALA A 47 -12.77 15.12 2.05
N LEU A 48 -13.11 15.94 3.05
CA LEU A 48 -12.46 15.92 4.36
C LEU A 48 -12.61 14.56 5.06
N LEU A 49 -13.82 13.97 5.03
CA LEU A 49 -14.08 12.65 5.58
C LEU A 49 -13.28 11.55 4.85
N ALA A 50 -13.21 11.62 3.52
CA ALA A 50 -12.40 10.68 2.74
C ALA A 50 -10.92 10.77 3.08
N HIS A 51 -10.39 12.01 3.22
CA HIS A 51 -9.01 12.23 3.63
C HIS A 51 -8.74 11.74 5.04
N ARG A 52 -9.62 12.03 5.99
CA ARG A 52 -9.51 11.52 7.36
C ARG A 52 -9.44 9.99 7.39
N ARG A 53 -10.35 9.33 6.66
CA ARG A 53 -10.34 7.86 6.61
C ARG A 53 -9.06 7.31 5.98
N LEU A 54 -8.56 7.97 4.94
CA LEU A 54 -7.28 7.60 4.35
C LEU A 54 -6.12 7.78 5.36
N THR A 55 -6.12 8.85 6.15
CA THR A 55 -5.13 9.06 7.20
C THR A 55 -5.20 7.98 8.27
N GLU A 56 -6.39 7.58 8.73
CA GLU A 56 -6.56 6.47 9.67
C GLU A 56 -5.98 5.16 9.12
N ILE A 57 -6.19 4.88 7.83
CA ILE A 57 -5.62 3.71 7.15
C ILE A 57 -4.09 3.80 7.07
N GLN A 58 -3.56 5.00 6.80
CA GLN A 58 -2.10 5.23 6.80
C GLN A 58 -1.49 5.12 8.20
N GLU A 59 -2.21 5.54 9.24
CA GLU A 59 -1.80 5.38 10.63
C GLU A 59 -1.83 3.91 11.05
N TRP A 60 -2.88 3.17 10.71
CA TRP A 60 -2.92 1.72 10.87
C TRP A 60 -1.75 1.05 10.14
N ALA A 61 -1.50 1.45 8.90
CA ALA A 61 -0.39 0.92 8.11
C ALA A 61 0.97 1.22 8.74
N ARG A 62 1.12 2.33 9.48
CA ARG A 62 2.32 2.67 10.27
C ARG A 62 2.35 2.04 11.66
N GLY A 63 1.35 1.21 11.98
CA GLY A 63 1.25 0.51 13.24
C GLY A 63 2.48 -0.34 13.56
N SER A 64 2.63 -0.66 14.84
CA SER A 64 3.70 -1.52 15.35
C SER A 64 3.15 -2.43 16.46
N GLY A 65 3.89 -3.48 16.81
CA GLY A 65 3.51 -4.46 17.81
C GLY A 65 3.24 -5.87 17.25
N ALA A 66 3.14 -6.86 18.12
CA ALA A 66 3.02 -8.28 17.74
C ALA A 66 1.66 -8.65 17.08
N ALA A 67 0.67 -7.76 17.16
CA ALA A 67 -0.64 -7.94 16.51
C ALA A 67 -0.72 -7.22 15.15
N TYR A 68 0.31 -6.47 14.77
CA TYR A 68 0.35 -5.74 13.52
C TYR A 68 0.82 -6.66 12.38
N ASN A 69 0.06 -6.68 11.29
CA ASN A 69 0.46 -7.37 10.07
C ASN A 69 0.01 -6.56 8.86
N PHE A 70 0.97 -5.97 8.14
CA PHE A 70 0.68 -5.22 6.92
C PHE A 70 0.01 -6.09 5.84
N ASP A 71 0.29 -7.40 5.82
CA ASP A 71 -0.27 -8.32 4.83
C ASP A 71 -1.75 -8.64 5.13
N ASP A 72 -2.24 -8.35 6.35
CA ASP A 72 -3.61 -8.60 6.78
C ASP A 72 -4.49 -7.33 6.72
N TRP A 73 -5.13 -7.14 5.57
CA TRP A 73 -6.08 -6.04 5.34
C TRP A 73 -7.52 -6.37 5.72
N SER A 74 -7.80 -7.54 6.30
CA SER A 74 -9.18 -8.00 6.56
C SER A 74 -9.99 -7.03 7.44
N SER A 75 -9.31 -6.36 8.36
CA SER A 75 -9.89 -5.35 9.26
C SER A 75 -10.19 -4.00 8.60
N LEU A 76 -9.81 -3.79 7.34
CA LEU A 76 -10.02 -2.54 6.59
C LEU A 76 -10.71 -2.77 5.24
N ALA A 77 -10.63 -3.99 4.70
CA ALA A 77 -11.19 -4.36 3.42
C ALA A 77 -12.73 -4.38 3.44
N ASP A 78 -13.34 -3.75 2.44
CA ASP A 78 -14.79 -3.70 2.20
C ASP A 78 -15.65 -3.24 3.39
N GLN A 79 -15.07 -2.47 4.30
CA GLN A 79 -15.80 -1.94 5.45
C GLN A 79 -16.64 -0.72 5.08
N THR A 80 -17.84 -0.68 5.66
CA THR A 80 -18.71 0.50 5.66
C THR A 80 -18.80 1.04 7.06
N MET A 81 -18.55 2.33 7.23
CA MET A 81 -18.60 3.03 8.50
C MET A 81 -19.33 4.36 8.38
N SER A 82 -19.76 4.88 9.52
CA SER A 82 -20.27 6.23 9.68
C SER A 82 -19.55 6.89 10.84
N TYR A 83 -19.39 8.21 10.74
CA TYR A 83 -18.87 9.02 11.83
C TYR A 83 -20.03 9.66 12.59
N PRO A 84 -20.05 9.60 13.94
CA PRO A 84 -21.14 10.18 14.74
C PRO A 84 -21.39 11.68 14.47
N GLU A 85 -20.33 12.42 14.15
CA GLU A 85 -20.36 13.85 13.83
C GLU A 85 -20.95 14.17 12.45
N SER A 86 -20.98 13.20 11.53
CA SER A 86 -21.47 13.35 10.15
C SER A 86 -22.38 12.17 9.76
N PRO A 87 -23.53 11.99 10.43
CA PRO A 87 -24.38 10.80 10.28
C PRO A 87 -25.07 10.68 8.91
N THR A 88 -25.10 11.77 8.15
CA THR A 88 -25.67 11.84 6.79
C THR A 88 -24.75 11.24 5.73
N PHE A 89 -23.49 10.96 6.07
CA PHE A 89 -22.49 10.40 5.18
C PHE A 89 -22.22 8.93 5.54
N SER A 90 -22.10 8.10 4.50
CA SER A 90 -21.63 6.72 4.63
C SER A 90 -20.29 6.60 3.91
N ILE A 91 -19.34 5.92 4.56
CA ILE A 91 -17.97 5.80 4.08
C ILE A 91 -17.69 4.33 3.84
N ARG A 92 -17.31 3.99 2.62
CA ARG A 92 -16.90 2.65 2.23
C ARG A 92 -15.44 2.64 1.85
N THR A 93 -14.69 1.72 2.44
CA THR A 93 -13.29 1.47 2.11
C THR A 93 -13.18 0.19 1.29
N ARG A 94 -12.43 0.22 0.20
CA ARG A 94 -12.00 -0.97 -0.54
C ARG A 94 -10.49 -0.97 -0.63
N SER A 95 -9.87 -2.11 -0.39
CA SER A 95 -8.43 -2.30 -0.57
C SER A 95 -8.20 -3.47 -1.53
N ALA A 96 -7.17 -3.34 -2.35
CA ALA A 96 -6.72 -4.41 -3.24
C ALA A 96 -5.19 -4.41 -3.29
N PRO A 97 -4.54 -5.59 -3.30
CA PRO A 97 -3.09 -5.69 -3.50
C PRO A 97 -2.69 -4.98 -4.79
N ARG A 98 -1.65 -4.15 -4.72
CA ARG A 98 -1.07 -3.50 -5.89
C ARG A 98 0.15 -4.31 -6.32
N GLN A 99 0.09 -4.88 -7.51
CA GLN A 99 1.24 -5.58 -8.08
C GLN A 99 2.36 -4.58 -8.34
N LEU A 100 3.43 -4.69 -7.56
CA LEU A 100 4.71 -4.05 -7.83
C LEU A 100 5.65 -5.10 -8.41
N PHE A 101 6.63 -4.66 -9.19
CA PHE A 101 7.66 -5.55 -9.73
C PHE A 101 8.99 -5.23 -9.09
N SER A 102 9.85 -6.25 -9.03
CA SER A 102 11.24 -6.11 -8.58
C SER A 102 11.93 -4.94 -9.31
N PRO A 103 12.58 -4.02 -8.56
CA PRO A 103 13.25 -2.87 -9.16
C PRO A 103 14.58 -3.24 -9.84
N SER A 104 15.10 -4.47 -9.62
CA SER A 104 16.39 -4.89 -10.13
C SER A 104 16.29 -5.49 -11.53
N SER A 105 16.25 -4.64 -12.56
CA SER A 105 16.20 -5.08 -13.96
C SER A 105 17.34 -6.02 -14.35
N GLN A 106 18.51 -5.92 -13.70
CA GLN A 106 19.66 -6.78 -13.94
C GLN A 106 19.43 -8.21 -13.40
N LEU A 107 18.92 -8.35 -12.17
CA LEU A 107 18.59 -9.66 -11.61
C LEU A 107 17.40 -10.30 -12.35
N GLU A 108 16.48 -9.48 -12.86
CA GLU A 108 15.32 -9.96 -13.61
C GLU A 108 15.62 -10.21 -15.10
N SER A 109 16.79 -9.79 -15.61
CA SER A 109 17.13 -9.86 -17.05
C SER A 109 17.26 -11.29 -17.59
N SER A 110 17.55 -12.26 -16.73
CA SER A 110 17.61 -13.68 -17.08
C SER A 110 16.23 -14.31 -17.29
N TYR A 111 15.14 -13.59 -17.00
CA TYR A 111 13.78 -14.11 -17.06
C TYR A 111 12.97 -13.48 -18.21
N PRO A 112 12.06 -14.22 -18.87
CA PRO A 112 11.23 -13.70 -19.94
C PRO A 112 10.37 -12.50 -19.53
N ALA A 113 10.05 -11.64 -20.51
CA ALA A 113 9.11 -10.53 -20.33
C ALA A 113 7.74 -11.05 -19.83
N GLY A 114 7.15 -10.35 -18.85
CA GLY A 114 5.89 -10.75 -18.22
C GLY A 114 6.04 -11.80 -17.12
N GLN A 115 7.21 -12.41 -16.96
CA GLN A 115 7.52 -13.26 -15.83
C GLN A 115 8.34 -12.53 -14.77
N GLN A 116 8.32 -11.20 -14.68
CA GLN A 116 9.07 -10.44 -13.66
C GLN A 116 8.58 -10.79 -12.25
N ARG A 117 9.47 -10.74 -11.25
CA ARG A 117 9.08 -11.01 -9.85
C ARG A 117 8.06 -9.98 -9.40
N VAL A 118 6.93 -10.45 -8.87
CA VAL A 118 5.88 -9.63 -8.29
C VAL A 118 6.13 -9.48 -6.79
N MET A 119 6.11 -8.24 -6.32
CA MET A 119 6.10 -7.84 -4.92
C MET A 119 4.65 -7.54 -4.54
N ALA A 120 3.92 -8.59 -4.14
CA ALA A 120 2.47 -8.57 -3.97
C ALA A 120 2.00 -7.98 -2.63
N ALA A 121 2.88 -7.98 -1.63
CA ALA A 121 2.60 -7.55 -0.26
C ALA A 121 3.16 -6.15 0.04
N SER A 122 3.93 -5.56 -0.88
CA SER A 122 4.61 -4.29 -0.65
C SER A 122 3.71 -3.05 -0.70
N ALA A 123 2.56 -3.13 -1.39
CA ALA A 123 1.63 -2.01 -1.49
C ALA A 123 0.20 -2.44 -1.80
N TYR A 124 -0.75 -1.63 -1.32
CA TYR A 124 -2.17 -1.80 -1.58
C TYR A 124 -2.75 -0.52 -2.17
N THR A 125 -3.67 -0.68 -3.12
CA THR A 125 -4.50 0.43 -3.60
C THR A 125 -5.73 0.51 -2.72
N VAL A 126 -5.99 1.69 -2.17
CA VAL A 126 -7.11 1.96 -1.27
C VAL A 126 -8.07 2.95 -1.94
N GLU A 127 -9.32 2.55 -2.07
CA GLU A 127 -10.43 3.39 -2.52
C GLU A 127 -11.35 3.70 -1.34
N VAL A 128 -11.45 4.99 -1.00
CA VAL A 128 -12.43 5.50 -0.04
C VAL A 128 -13.55 6.18 -0.83
N THR A 129 -14.75 5.62 -0.74
CA THR A 129 -15.96 6.18 -1.32
C THR A 129 -16.84 6.75 -0.20
N VAL A 130 -17.17 8.03 -0.30
CA VAL A 130 -18.13 8.69 0.61
C VAL A 130 -19.42 8.93 -0.16
N THR A 131 -20.55 8.48 0.37
CA THR A 131 -21.88 8.69 -0.20
C THR A 131 -22.77 9.49 0.75
N TRP A 132 -23.65 10.32 0.18
CA TRP A 132 -24.64 11.09 0.93
C TRP A 132 -25.90 11.32 0.08
N GLY A 133 -27.06 11.34 0.72
CA GLY A 133 -28.34 11.45 0.02
C GLY A 133 -28.53 10.33 -1.01
N SER A 134 -29.30 10.61 -2.08
CA SER A 134 -29.58 9.63 -3.14
C SER A 134 -28.47 9.50 -4.18
N ASN A 135 -27.78 10.59 -4.50
CA ASN A 135 -26.83 10.66 -5.64
C ASN A 135 -25.47 11.27 -5.28
N GLY A 136 -25.26 11.71 -4.03
CA GLY A 136 -23.99 12.28 -3.61
C GLY A 136 -22.93 11.20 -3.50
N ARG A 137 -21.83 11.35 -4.25
CA ARG A 137 -20.69 10.45 -4.20
C ARG A 137 -19.38 11.21 -4.37
N TYR A 138 -18.41 10.92 -3.52
CA TYR A 138 -17.02 11.35 -3.62
C TYR A 138 -16.13 10.11 -3.55
N ARG A 139 -15.09 10.06 -4.38
CA ARG A 139 -14.16 8.92 -4.43
C ARG A 139 -12.73 9.43 -4.35
N LEU A 140 -11.99 8.93 -3.37
CA LEU A 140 -10.56 9.13 -3.20
C LEU A 140 -9.85 7.79 -3.41
N VAL A 141 -8.85 7.77 -4.28
CA VAL A 141 -8.02 6.58 -4.53
C VAL A 141 -6.58 6.94 -4.21
N SER A 142 -5.92 6.11 -3.41
CA SER A 142 -4.52 6.28 -3.03
C SER A 142 -3.80 4.93 -2.98
N VAL A 143 -2.48 4.97 -2.88
CA VAL A 143 -1.64 3.79 -2.66
C VAL A 143 -1.01 3.90 -1.27
N VAL A 144 -1.08 2.82 -0.51
CA VAL A 144 -0.45 2.68 0.80
C VAL A 144 0.60 1.58 0.69
N ALA A 145 1.85 1.90 1.01
CA ALA A 145 2.96 0.97 0.98
C ALA A 145 3.32 0.50 2.41
N ASP A 146 3.93 -0.69 2.52
CA ASP A 146 4.47 -1.21 3.78
C ASP A 146 5.51 -0.21 4.31
N PRO A 147 5.34 0.37 5.52
CA PRO A 147 6.34 1.29 6.07
C PRO A 147 7.68 0.59 6.34
N ALA A 148 8.75 1.38 6.33
CA ALA A 148 10.05 0.91 6.79
C ALA A 148 10.02 0.58 8.28
N ARG A 149 10.45 -0.64 8.63
CA ARG A 149 10.57 -1.15 10.00
C ARG A 149 11.94 -1.77 10.27
N ARG A 150 12.36 -1.83 11.55
CA ARG A 150 13.61 -2.49 11.92
C ARG A 150 13.48 -3.99 11.68
N ILE A 151 14.38 -4.55 10.89
CA ILE A 151 14.37 -5.97 10.53
C ILE A 151 15.43 -6.77 11.29
N THR A 152 15.07 -7.99 11.66
CA THR A 152 15.93 -9.00 12.26
C THR A 152 15.85 -10.25 11.37
N PRO A 153 16.78 -10.41 10.40
CA PRO A 153 16.83 -11.62 9.60
C PRO A 153 17.34 -12.80 10.44
N VAL A 154 16.73 -13.96 10.24
CA VAL A 154 17.10 -15.22 10.89
C VAL A 154 17.40 -16.25 9.80
N VAL A 155 18.58 -16.87 9.87
CA VAL A 155 18.98 -17.96 8.97
C VAL A 155 18.78 -19.29 9.67
N ASN A 156 17.99 -20.15 9.05
CA ASN A 156 17.84 -21.54 9.45
C ASN A 156 18.49 -22.44 8.39
N GLY A 157 19.27 -23.42 8.84
CA GLY A 157 19.91 -24.40 7.97
C GLY A 157 19.42 -25.80 8.30
N THR A 158 19.13 -26.60 7.28
CA THR A 158 18.89 -28.03 7.41
C THR A 158 19.96 -28.78 6.64
N PHE A 159 20.83 -29.49 7.36
CA PHE A 159 21.95 -30.24 6.79
C PHE A 159 22.44 -31.32 7.76
N THR A 160 23.17 -32.29 7.21
CA THR A 160 23.98 -33.24 7.97
C THR A 160 25.34 -32.61 8.23
N ASN A 161 25.88 -32.73 9.44
CA ASN A 161 27.24 -32.30 9.75
C ASN A 161 28.10 -33.52 10.14
N PRO A 162 29.17 -33.86 9.40
CA PRO A 162 29.71 -33.16 8.23
C PRO A 162 28.85 -33.31 6.96
N VAL A 163 28.98 -32.36 6.02
CA VAL A 163 28.37 -32.41 4.69
C VAL A 163 29.31 -33.14 3.74
N GLY A 164 28.88 -34.30 3.25
CA GLY A 164 29.64 -35.13 2.31
C GLY A 164 29.56 -34.67 0.84
N PRO A 165 30.36 -35.29 -0.05
CA PRO A 165 30.28 -35.03 -1.48
C PRO A 165 28.91 -35.37 -2.06
N GLY A 166 28.37 -34.48 -2.88
CA GLY A 166 27.05 -34.66 -3.50
C GLY A 166 25.87 -34.52 -2.53
N GLN A 167 26.13 -34.26 -1.23
CA GLN A 167 25.09 -33.85 -0.30
C GLN A 167 24.77 -32.36 -0.46
N THR A 168 23.52 -32.02 -0.18
CA THR A 168 23.03 -30.65 -0.29
C THR A 168 22.61 -30.15 1.09
N ALA A 169 23.09 -28.97 1.49
CA ALA A 169 22.57 -28.24 2.63
C ALA A 169 21.61 -27.16 2.14
N VAL A 170 20.44 -27.04 2.77
CA VAL A 170 19.44 -26.02 2.42
C VAL A 170 19.36 -24.99 3.54
N PHE A 171 19.41 -23.72 3.16
CA PHE A 171 19.31 -22.57 4.04
C PHE A 171 18.08 -21.77 3.68
N THR A 172 17.33 -21.36 4.69
CA THR A 172 16.20 -20.44 4.56
C THR A 172 16.43 -19.23 5.45
N THR A 173 16.07 -18.06 4.94
CA THR A 173 16.08 -16.81 5.69
C THR A 173 14.64 -16.35 5.89
N THR A 174 14.26 -16.13 7.14
CA THR A 174 13.02 -15.43 7.48
C THR A 174 13.37 -14.04 8.00
N ILE A 175 12.72 -13.01 7.46
CA ILE A 175 12.94 -11.63 7.87
C ILE A 175 11.74 -11.20 8.68
N ASN A 176 11.97 -10.94 9.96
CA ASN A 176 10.95 -10.48 10.88
C ASN A 176 11.28 -9.07 11.36
N ASP A 177 10.28 -8.33 11.82
CA ASP A 177 10.50 -7.09 12.55
C ASP A 177 10.85 -7.36 14.02
N GLU A 178 11.07 -6.30 14.79
CA GLU A 178 11.39 -6.37 16.23
C GLU A 178 10.27 -6.99 17.09
N PHE A 179 9.05 -7.12 16.54
CA PHE A 179 7.90 -7.72 17.20
C PHE A 179 7.64 -9.16 16.74
N GLY A 180 8.47 -9.69 15.83
CA GLY A 180 8.35 -11.05 15.30
C GLY A 180 7.39 -11.17 14.11
N ASN A 181 6.87 -10.06 13.57
CA ASN A 181 6.02 -10.11 12.38
C ASN A 181 6.89 -10.26 11.13
N ARG A 182 6.46 -11.09 10.20
CA ARG A 182 7.16 -11.26 8.93
C ARG A 182 7.16 -9.96 8.12
N VAL A 183 8.29 -9.66 7.50
CA VAL A 183 8.41 -8.62 6.47
C VAL A 183 8.61 -9.31 5.12
N SER A 184 7.60 -9.16 4.26
CA SER A 184 7.52 -9.82 2.96
C SER A 184 8.27 -9.03 1.87
N ASP A 185 8.44 -9.63 0.68
CA ASP A 185 8.99 -8.98 -0.52
C ASP A 185 10.41 -8.38 -0.42
N ILE A 186 11.19 -8.77 0.58
CA ILE A 186 12.60 -8.38 0.70
C ILE A 186 13.49 -9.29 -0.18
N PHE A 187 14.64 -8.76 -0.60
CA PHE A 187 15.67 -9.48 -1.35
C PHE A 187 16.78 -9.93 -0.39
N VAL A 188 17.17 -11.19 -0.54
CA VAL A 188 18.27 -11.79 0.24
C VAL A 188 19.38 -12.20 -0.71
N ASP A 189 20.57 -11.69 -0.48
CA ASP A 189 21.79 -12.13 -1.15
C ASP A 189 22.52 -13.13 -0.27
N TRP A 190 22.93 -14.26 -0.82
CA TRP A 190 23.72 -15.25 -0.08
C TRP A 190 25.19 -15.15 -0.42
N GLN A 191 26.02 -15.43 0.57
CA GLN A 191 27.45 -15.61 0.38
C GLN A 191 27.95 -16.76 1.25
N MET A 192 28.95 -17.47 0.74
CA MET A 192 29.68 -18.43 1.55
C MET A 192 30.90 -17.76 2.16
N VAL A 193 31.07 -17.95 3.47
CA VAL A 193 32.28 -17.57 4.18
C VAL A 193 33.09 -18.83 4.41
N SER A 194 34.17 -18.97 3.63
CA SER A 194 35.14 -20.06 3.78
C SER A 194 35.94 -19.86 5.07
N MET A 195 36.07 -20.92 5.86
CA MET A 195 36.95 -21.02 7.03
C MET A 195 37.98 -22.14 6.86
N GLY A 196 38.22 -22.56 5.61
CA GLY A 196 39.08 -23.69 5.25
C GLY A 196 38.43 -24.63 4.23
N GLY A 197 37.10 -24.68 4.16
CA GLY A 197 36.33 -25.40 3.14
C GLY A 197 35.86 -24.49 2.02
N ILE A 198 35.80 -25.01 0.79
CA ILE A 198 35.28 -24.30 -0.39
C ILE A 198 33.96 -24.95 -0.79
N GLY A 199 33.01 -24.18 -1.30
CA GLY A 199 31.83 -24.74 -1.93
C GLY A 199 31.13 -23.68 -2.76
N SER A 200 30.10 -24.11 -3.47
CA SER A 200 29.29 -23.22 -4.30
C SER A 200 27.88 -23.17 -3.74
N TRP A 201 27.24 -22.01 -3.82
CA TRP A 201 25.83 -21.88 -3.46
C TRP A 201 25.03 -21.57 -4.72
N GLN A 202 23.78 -22.01 -4.68
CA GLN A 202 22.78 -21.72 -5.70
C GLN A 202 21.54 -21.19 -4.97
N SER A 203 21.10 -19.98 -5.29
CA SER A 203 19.78 -19.54 -4.86
C SER A 203 18.72 -20.44 -5.49
N ILE A 204 17.79 -20.96 -4.68
CA ILE A 204 16.70 -21.81 -5.17
C ILE A 204 15.48 -20.95 -5.47
N ASP A 205 15.21 -19.96 -4.63
CA ASP A 205 14.03 -19.11 -4.74
C ASP A 205 14.40 -17.75 -5.31
N ARG A 206 13.48 -17.17 -6.08
CA ARG A 206 13.68 -15.87 -6.74
C ARG A 206 13.75 -14.70 -5.78
N ASP A 207 13.20 -14.86 -4.58
CA ASP A 207 13.36 -13.89 -3.50
C ASP A 207 14.70 -13.97 -2.79
N GLY A 208 15.48 -15.00 -3.11
CA GLY A 208 16.68 -15.34 -2.40
C GLY A 208 16.38 -15.81 -0.98
N ALA A 209 15.14 -16.03 -0.56
CA ALA A 209 14.87 -16.48 0.81
C ALA A 209 15.45 -17.88 1.07
N THR A 210 15.60 -18.70 0.01
CA THR A 210 16.18 -20.03 0.10
C THR A 210 17.45 -20.16 -0.75
N ALA A 211 18.50 -20.71 -0.17
CA ALA A 211 19.73 -21.11 -0.88
C ALA A 211 20.06 -22.58 -0.63
N ARG A 212 20.68 -23.19 -1.64
CA ARG A 212 21.27 -24.53 -1.57
C ARG A 212 22.77 -24.43 -1.69
N LEU A 213 23.46 -25.03 -0.73
CA LEU A 213 24.86 -25.36 -0.86
C LEU A 213 25.01 -26.62 -1.73
N VAL A 214 25.90 -26.52 -2.72
CA VAL A 214 26.36 -27.65 -3.53
C VAL A 214 27.85 -27.85 -3.23
N THR A 215 28.16 -28.99 -2.61
CA THR A 215 29.54 -29.40 -2.31
C THR A 215 30.18 -30.05 -3.54
N GLY A 216 31.44 -29.72 -3.80
CA GLY A 216 32.23 -30.35 -4.85
C GLY A 216 32.95 -31.60 -4.33
N THR A 217 33.51 -32.40 -5.23
CA THR A 217 34.46 -33.45 -4.85
C THR A 217 35.78 -32.82 -4.42
N GLY A 218 36.28 -33.16 -3.22
CA GLY A 218 37.57 -32.67 -2.70
C GLY A 218 37.55 -31.36 -1.91
N THR A 219 36.37 -30.83 -1.58
CA THR A 219 36.27 -29.65 -0.71
C THR A 219 36.16 -30.05 0.76
N ALA A 220 37.28 -30.09 1.46
CA ALA A 220 37.34 -30.35 2.89
C ALA A 220 37.53 -29.05 3.69
N GLY A 221 36.91 -28.95 4.87
CA GLY A 221 37.13 -27.86 5.81
C GLY A 221 35.86 -27.11 6.20
N GLN A 222 36.01 -26.15 7.10
CA GLN A 222 34.87 -25.43 7.66
C GLN A 222 34.36 -24.34 6.75
N CYS A 223 33.04 -24.18 6.69
CA CYS A 223 32.39 -23.06 6.03
C CYS A 223 31.12 -22.66 6.77
N ARG A 224 30.64 -21.45 6.52
CA ARG A 224 29.29 -21.02 6.93
C ARG A 224 28.65 -20.22 5.79
N VAL A 225 27.34 -20.15 5.82
CA VAL A 225 26.56 -19.40 4.84
C VAL A 225 26.04 -18.14 5.51
N GLU A 226 26.15 -17.01 4.83
CA GLU A 226 25.71 -15.71 5.33
C GLU A 226 24.66 -15.14 4.39
N ALA A 227 23.52 -14.76 4.95
CA ALA A 227 22.49 -13.99 4.26
C ALA A 227 22.74 -12.51 4.51
N SER A 228 22.79 -11.74 3.43
CA SER A 228 22.88 -10.29 3.42
C SER A 228 21.55 -9.73 2.93
N VAL A 229 20.96 -8.86 3.74
CA VAL A 229 19.67 -8.23 3.45
C VAL A 229 19.87 -6.72 3.46
N ARG A 230 19.41 -6.04 2.41
CA ARG A 230 19.39 -4.58 2.35
C ARG A 230 17.96 -4.07 2.43
N TYR A 231 17.66 -3.29 3.46
CA TYR A 231 16.34 -2.75 3.72
C TYR A 231 16.46 -1.34 4.31
N ASP A 232 15.66 -0.40 3.78
CA ASP A 232 15.70 1.02 4.16
C ASP A 232 17.12 1.64 4.19
N GLY A 233 17.95 1.28 3.20
CA GLY A 233 19.33 1.74 3.10
C GLY A 233 20.34 1.06 4.05
N VAL A 234 19.88 0.26 5.01
CA VAL A 234 20.72 -0.49 5.95
C VAL A 234 20.97 -1.90 5.42
N THR A 235 22.20 -2.38 5.55
CA THR A 235 22.55 -3.77 5.23
C THR A 235 22.76 -4.56 6.51
N THR A 236 21.97 -5.61 6.70
CA THR A 236 22.09 -6.53 7.82
C THR A 236 22.58 -7.88 7.31
N ARG A 237 23.56 -8.46 8.01
CA ARG A 237 24.14 -9.75 7.67
C ARG A 237 23.94 -10.72 8.82
N VAL A 238 23.51 -11.93 8.50
CA VAL A 238 23.30 -13.00 9.47
C VAL A 238 23.91 -14.28 8.93
N ALA A 239 24.70 -14.95 9.77
CA ALA A 239 25.38 -16.18 9.41
C ALA A 239 24.63 -17.39 9.97
N SER A 240 24.67 -18.50 9.24
CA SER A 240 24.32 -19.82 9.73
C SER A 240 25.31 -20.30 10.79
N GLY A 241 24.98 -21.43 11.43
CA GLY A 241 25.97 -22.26 12.10
C GLY A 241 27.09 -22.70 11.16
N VAL A 242 28.25 -23.06 11.75
CA VAL A 242 29.39 -23.61 11.01
C VAL A 242 29.08 -25.03 10.55
N MET A 243 29.49 -25.33 9.33
CA MET A 243 29.44 -26.67 8.73
C MET A 243 30.85 -27.17 8.47
N ASP A 244 31.05 -28.46 8.69
CA ASP A 244 32.25 -29.19 8.30
C ASP A 244 32.01 -29.86 6.95
N LEU A 245 32.80 -29.49 5.93
CA LEU A 245 32.79 -30.16 4.64
C LEU A 245 33.77 -31.33 4.65
N THR A 246 33.32 -32.49 4.17
CA THR A 246 34.16 -33.67 4.00
C THR A 246 34.37 -33.98 2.51
N PRO A 247 35.58 -34.46 2.13
CA PRO A 247 35.96 -34.70 0.74
C PRO A 247 35.27 -35.89 0.10
#